data_AF-A0A2K3JK87-F1
#
_entry.id   AF-A0A2K3JK87-F1
#
_cell.length_a   1.000
_cell.length_b   1.000
_cell.length_c   1.000
_cell.angle_alpha   90.00
_cell.angle_beta   90.00
_cell.angle_gamma   90.00
#
_symmetry.space_group_name_H-M   'P 1'
#
loop_
_entity.id
_entity.type
_entity.pdbx_description
1 polymer ?
#
loop_
_entity_poly.entity_id
_entity_poly.type
_entity_poly.pdbx_seq_one_letter_code
_entity_poly.pdbx_strand_id
1 'polypeptide(L)'
;MGIIVLSKNYASSSFCLQELFTILACIKDKGRCVWPVFYEVDPSDVRKLKRSYGEAMVEHEKGSSSNIVLLQKWKNALHQVANLSGFHFKKGDDYEHVFIGKIVERVSREIMPVTLPVPDYIVGFKYQKQIVTSLLNVGSDDRFHMVGIHGIGGIGKTTLALEVYNLIVRQFEVESSSQLGTKGC
;
A
#
# COMPACT_ATOMS: atom_id res chain seq x y z
N MET A 1 1.56 3.71 5.47
CA MET A 1 1.91 2.34 5.05
C MET A 1 3.37 2.32 4.59
N GLY A 2 4.05 1.18 4.66
CA GLY A 2 5.36 0.97 4.06
C GLY A 2 5.47 -0.41 3.40
N ILE A 3 6.34 -0.54 2.39
CA ILE A 3 6.63 -1.81 1.72
C ILE A 3 8.11 -2.11 1.92
N ILE A 4 8.42 -3.34 2.33
CA ILE A 4 9.80 -3.79 2.55
C ILE A 4 10.09 -4.93 1.59
N VAL A 5 11.02 -4.72 0.65
CA VAL A 5 11.41 -5.74 -0.32
C VAL A 5 12.63 -6.50 0.21
N LEU A 6 12.40 -7.75 0.60
CA LEU A 6 13.40 -8.68 1.11
C LEU A 6 13.90 -9.55 -0.04
N SER A 7 15.12 -9.27 -0.50
CA SER A 7 15.82 -10.03 -1.53
C SER A 7 16.97 -10.85 -0.94
N LYS A 8 17.52 -11.77 -1.73
CA LYS A 8 18.60 -12.68 -1.29
C LYS A 8 19.76 -11.97 -0.58
N ASN A 9 20.12 -10.78 -1.02
CA ASN A 9 21.27 -10.01 -0.51
C ASN A 9 20.85 -8.88 0.43
N TYR A 10 19.59 -8.76 0.82
CA TYR A 10 19.11 -7.68 1.68
C TYR A 10 19.91 -7.59 3.00
N ALA A 11 20.17 -8.74 3.61
CA ALA A 11 20.86 -8.81 4.90
C ALA A 11 22.37 -8.53 4.84
N SER A 12 23.02 -8.55 3.67
CA SER A 12 24.45 -8.20 3.59
C SER A 12 24.68 -6.69 3.76
N SER A 13 23.67 -5.85 3.52
CA SER A 13 23.74 -4.41 3.73
C SER A 13 23.34 -4.04 5.15
N SER A 14 24.31 -3.52 5.92
CA SER A 14 24.05 -2.95 7.25
C SER A 14 23.08 -1.77 7.20
N PHE A 15 23.10 -1.00 6.09
CA PHE A 15 22.17 0.11 5.87
C PHE A 15 20.73 -0.40 5.74
N CYS A 16 20.49 -1.43 4.92
CA CYS A 16 19.15 -2.03 4.78
C CYS A 16 18.64 -2.59 6.11
N LEU A 17 19.49 -3.24 6.90
CA LEU A 17 19.13 -3.75 8.23
C LEU A 17 18.79 -2.62 9.22
N GLN A 18 19.53 -1.52 9.15
CA GLN A 18 19.27 -0.34 9.99
C GLN A 18 17.96 0.37 9.60
N GLU A 19 17.69 0.50 8.30
CA GLU A 19 16.41 1.01 7.80
C GLU A 19 15.24 0.13 8.26
N LEU A 20 15.36 -1.19 8.12
CA LEU A 20 14.35 -2.15 8.59
C LEU A 20 14.03 -1.95 10.06
N PHE A 21 15.05 -1.87 10.91
CA PHE A 21 14.87 -1.62 12.34
C PHE A 21 14.13 -0.30 12.60
N THR A 22 14.52 0.76 11.90
CA THR A 22 13.95 2.11 12.05
C THR A 22 12.48 2.15 11.59
N ILE A 23 12.17 1.50 10.48
CA ILE A 23 10.81 1.39 9.94
C ILE A 23 9.90 0.68 10.94
N LEU A 24 10.33 -0.47 11.47
CA LEU A 24 9.55 -1.25 12.44
C LEU A 24 9.34 -0.49 13.77
N ALA A 25 10.32 0.29 14.22
CA ALA A 25 10.15 1.17 15.39
C ALA A 25 9.08 2.25 15.12
N CYS A 26 9.20 2.96 13.99
CA CYS A 26 8.26 4.02 13.60
C CYS A 26 6.82 3.50 13.44
N ILE A 27 6.65 2.26 12.99
CA ILE A 27 5.35 1.62 12.80
C ILE A 27 4.65 1.30 14.09
N LYS A 28 5.38 0.75 15.08
CA LYS A 28 4.81 0.45 16.40
C LYS A 28 4.26 1.70 17.06
N ASP A 29 4.94 2.83 16.88
CA ASP A 29 4.56 4.10 17.51
C ASP A 29 3.41 4.80 16.80
N LYS A 30 3.23 4.58 15.49
CA LYS A 30 2.27 5.34 14.65
C LYS A 30 1.09 4.53 14.12
N GLY A 31 0.96 3.25 14.50
CA GLY A 31 -0.14 2.37 14.05
C GLY A 31 -0.20 2.18 12.53
N ARG A 32 0.93 2.29 11.82
CA ARG A 32 1.00 2.19 10.35
C ARG A 32 1.21 0.74 9.91
N CYS A 33 0.58 0.29 8.82
CA CYS A 33 0.82 -1.06 8.30
C CYS A 33 2.13 -1.15 7.50
N VAL A 34 2.78 -2.32 7.56
CA VAL A 34 3.87 -2.74 6.67
C VAL A 34 3.53 -4.02 5.97
N TRP A 35 3.89 -4.10 4.69
CA TRP A 35 3.83 -5.33 3.92
C TRP A 35 5.22 -5.75 3.46
N PRO A 36 5.73 -6.89 3.94
CA PRO A 36 6.91 -7.49 3.36
C PRO A 36 6.61 -8.06 1.97
N VAL A 37 7.58 -7.90 1.08
CA VAL A 37 7.65 -8.55 -0.23
C VAL A 37 8.89 -9.43 -0.21
N PHE A 38 8.70 -10.74 -0.20
CA PHE A 38 9.78 -11.73 -0.23
C PHE A 38 10.10 -12.06 -1.68
N TYR A 39 11.12 -11.41 -2.23
CA TYR A 39 11.50 -11.53 -3.64
C TYR A 39 12.59 -12.59 -3.81
N GLU A 40 12.22 -13.74 -4.38
CA GLU A 40 13.08 -14.92 -4.57
C GLU A 40 13.74 -15.42 -3.27
N VAL A 41 13.06 -15.21 -2.13
CA VAL A 41 13.51 -15.64 -0.79
C VAL A 41 12.35 -16.28 -0.04
N ASP A 42 12.58 -17.42 0.59
CA ASP A 42 11.58 -18.04 1.46
C ASP A 42 11.44 -17.23 2.77
N PRO A 43 10.22 -16.83 3.18
CA PRO A 43 10.00 -16.16 4.46
C PRO A 43 10.60 -16.92 5.66
N SER A 44 10.64 -18.25 5.60
CA SER A 44 11.24 -19.11 6.61
C SER A 44 12.76 -18.92 6.72
N ASP A 45 13.44 -18.65 5.61
CA ASP A 45 14.89 -18.39 5.61
C ASP A 45 15.19 -17.05 6.26
N VAL A 46 14.35 -16.03 6.04
CA VAL A 46 14.46 -14.74 6.74
C VAL A 46 14.17 -14.92 8.23
N ARG A 47 13.06 -15.59 8.58
CA ARG A 47 12.61 -15.78 9.96
C ARG A 47 13.62 -16.57 10.80
N LYS A 48 14.20 -17.61 10.22
CA LYS A 48 15.13 -18.52 10.89
C LYS A 48 16.60 -18.17 10.63
N LEU A 49 16.86 -17.08 9.90
CA LEU A 49 18.20 -16.63 9.50
C LEU A 49 19.02 -17.76 8.87
N LYS A 50 18.46 -18.38 7.83
CA LYS A 50 19.12 -19.45 7.06
C LYS A 50 19.70 -18.91 5.76
N ARG A 51 20.56 -19.72 5.12
CA ARG A 51 21.17 -19.41 3.82
C ARG A 51 21.85 -18.03 3.86
N SER A 52 21.64 -17.20 2.84
CA SER A 52 22.27 -15.89 2.70
C SER A 52 22.01 -14.95 3.88
N TYR A 53 20.86 -15.05 4.55
CA TYR A 53 20.56 -14.24 5.73
C TYR A 53 21.41 -14.66 6.94
N GLY A 54 21.62 -15.96 7.13
CA GLY A 54 22.50 -16.48 8.19
C GLY A 54 23.96 -16.14 7.94
N GLU A 55 24.43 -16.33 6.70
CA GLU A 55 25.78 -15.99 6.26
C GLU A 55 26.09 -14.50 6.50
N ALA A 56 25.17 -13.62 6.09
CA ALA A 56 25.32 -12.18 6.32
C ALA A 56 25.37 -11.79 7.80
N MET A 57 24.59 -12.46 8.67
CA MET A 57 24.67 -12.19 10.12
C MET A 57 26.03 -12.56 10.70
N VAL A 58 26.62 -13.67 10.26
CA VAL A 58 27.98 -14.09 10.67
C VAL A 58 29.04 -13.11 10.15
N GLU A 59 28.87 -12.59 8.94
CA GLU A 59 29.77 -11.59 8.37
C GLU A 59 29.73 -10.27 9.15
N HIS A 60 28.53 -9.77 9.46
CA HIS A 60 28.37 -8.58 10.30
C HIS A 60 28.93 -8.77 11.71
N GLU A 61 28.86 -9.98 12.27
CA GLU A 61 29.44 -10.30 13.57
C GLU A 61 30.98 -10.21 13.56
N LYS A 62 31.63 -10.65 12.47
CA LYS A 62 33.08 -10.55 12.30
C LYS A 62 33.57 -9.11 12.15
N GLY A 63 32.81 -8.27 11.43
CA GLY A 63 33.14 -6.86 11.20
C GLY A 63 32.75 -5.92 12.33
N SER A 64 31.82 -6.33 13.20
CA SER A 64 31.28 -5.52 14.29
C SER A 64 31.67 -6.10 15.66
N SER A 65 32.97 -6.11 15.94
CA SER A 65 33.59 -6.67 17.15
C SER A 65 33.12 -6.03 18.48
N SER A 66 32.18 -5.09 18.47
CA SER A 66 31.74 -4.33 19.65
C SER A 66 30.24 -4.05 19.75
N ASN A 67 29.37 -4.56 18.87
CA ASN A 67 27.94 -4.22 18.93
C ASN A 67 26.97 -5.41 18.81
N ILE A 68 27.12 -6.38 19.72
CA ILE A 68 26.19 -7.51 19.92
C ILE A 68 24.74 -7.01 20.03
N VAL A 69 24.51 -5.87 20.69
CA VAL A 69 23.19 -5.26 20.85
C VAL A 69 22.57 -4.89 19.51
N LEU A 70 23.33 -4.27 18.61
CA LEU A 70 22.87 -3.92 17.27
C LEU A 70 22.53 -5.17 16.44
N LEU A 71 23.39 -6.19 16.52
CA LEU A 71 23.18 -7.45 15.80
C LEU A 71 21.90 -8.16 16.27
N GLN A 72 21.62 -8.16 17.58
CA GLN A 72 20.36 -8.67 18.12
C GLN A 72 19.14 -7.84 17.67
N LYS A 73 19.27 -6.51 17.56
CA LYS A 73 18.20 -5.65 17.02
C LYS A 73 17.88 -6.02 15.57
N TRP A 74 18.88 -6.23 14.72
CA TRP A 74 18.68 -6.64 13.33
C TRP A 74 18.06 -8.02 13.22
N LYS A 75 18.55 -9.02 13.98
CA LYS A 75 17.95 -10.35 14.04
C LYS A 75 16.48 -10.30 14.44
N ASN A 76 16.15 -9.53 15.47
CA ASN A 76 14.77 -9.34 15.91
C ASN A 76 13.91 -8.60 14.88
N ALA A 77 14.46 -7.61 14.18
CA ALA A 77 13.77 -6.88 13.12
C ALA A 77 13.42 -7.80 11.94
N LEU A 78 14.37 -8.61 11.48
CA LEU A 78 14.17 -9.63 10.45
C LEU A 78 13.12 -10.68 10.88
N HIS A 79 13.20 -11.15 12.12
CA HIS A 79 12.21 -12.08 12.66
C HIS A 79 10.80 -11.48 12.70
N GLN A 80 10.66 -10.24 13.18
CA GLN A 80 9.37 -9.54 13.23
C GLN A 80 8.78 -9.36 11.83
N VAL A 81 9.55 -8.82 10.88
CA VAL A 81 9.04 -8.57 9.52
C VAL A 81 8.68 -9.88 8.81
N ALA A 82 9.43 -10.96 9.04
CA ALA A 82 9.16 -12.27 8.45
C ALA A 82 7.95 -13.01 9.07
N ASN A 83 7.39 -12.49 10.16
CA ASN A 83 6.14 -12.97 10.76
C ASN A 83 4.91 -12.17 10.31
N LEU A 84 5.10 -11.07 9.58
CA LEU A 84 3.99 -10.31 9.01
C LEU A 84 3.44 -11.02 7.77
N SER A 85 2.14 -10.85 7.54
CA SER A 85 1.52 -11.26 6.27
C SER A 85 2.00 -10.34 5.15
N GLY A 86 2.40 -10.93 4.03
CA GLY A 86 2.95 -10.19 2.90
C GLY A 86 2.92 -10.99 1.60
N PHE A 87 3.69 -10.54 0.63
CA PHE A 87 3.71 -11.08 -0.72
C PHE A 87 4.97 -11.92 -0.93
N HIS A 88 4.85 -13.05 -1.60
CA HIS A 88 5.98 -13.91 -1.92
C HIS A 88 6.07 -14.10 -3.43
N PHE A 89 7.25 -13.80 -3.99
CA PHE A 89 7.56 -14.04 -5.38
C PHE A 89 8.66 -15.08 -5.49
N LYS A 90 8.41 -16.08 -6.32
CA LYS A 90 9.40 -17.10 -6.67
C LYS A 90 9.38 -17.29 -8.17
N LYS A 91 10.56 -17.27 -8.77
CA LYS A 91 10.71 -17.50 -10.20
C LYS A 91 10.14 -18.86 -10.59
N GLY A 92 9.24 -18.86 -11.57
CA GLY A 92 8.55 -20.05 -12.07
C GLY A 92 7.12 -20.23 -11.56
N ASP A 93 6.69 -19.47 -10.54
CA ASP A 93 5.30 -19.54 -10.04
C ASP A 93 4.35 -18.67 -10.88
N ASP A 94 4.78 -17.47 -11.27
CA ASP A 94 4.00 -16.50 -12.05
C ASP A 94 4.95 -15.51 -12.77
N TYR A 95 4.44 -14.73 -13.73
CA TYR A 95 5.22 -13.62 -14.31
C TYR A 95 5.37 -12.47 -13.31
N GLU A 96 6.56 -11.86 -13.25
CA GLU A 96 6.88 -10.78 -12.31
C GLU A 96 5.91 -9.58 -12.43
N HIS A 97 5.52 -9.20 -13.65
CA HIS A 97 4.57 -8.09 -13.86
C HIS A 97 3.18 -8.39 -13.27
N VAL A 98 2.73 -9.65 -13.30
CA VAL A 98 1.47 -10.08 -12.68
C VAL A 98 1.57 -9.97 -11.16
N PHE A 99 2.71 -10.37 -10.59
CA PHE A 99 2.97 -10.23 -9.17
C PHE A 99 3.01 -8.76 -8.72
N ILE A 100 3.72 -7.90 -9.45
CA ILE A 100 3.76 -6.46 -9.19
C ILE A 100 2.35 -5.86 -9.30
N GLY A 101 1.57 -6.26 -10.31
CA GLY A 101 0.17 -5.83 -10.46
C GLY A 101 -0.69 -6.13 -9.23
N LYS A 102 -0.56 -7.34 -8.65
CA LYS A 102 -1.25 -7.73 -7.40
C LYS A 102 -0.87 -6.84 -6.21
N ILE A 103 0.40 -6.43 -6.11
CA ILE A 103 0.86 -5.50 -5.06
C ILE A 103 0.26 -4.12 -5.29
N VAL A 104 0.35 -3.58 -6.50
CA VAL A 104 -0.19 -2.26 -6.85
C VAL A 104 -1.68 -2.19 -6.57
N GLU A 105 -2.45 -3.19 -6.98
CA GLU A 105 -3.88 -3.27 -6.70
C GLU A 105 -4.18 -3.22 -5.19
N ARG A 106 -3.43 -4.00 -4.39
CA ARG A 106 -3.60 -4.02 -2.93
C ARG A 106 -3.24 -2.68 -2.29
N VAL A 107 -2.13 -2.06 -2.72
CA VAL A 107 -1.66 -0.73 -2.27
C VAL A 107 -2.70 0.32 -2.59
N SER A 108 -3.19 0.38 -3.83
CA SER A 108 -4.19 1.34 -4.26
C SER A 108 -5.42 1.25 -3.40
N ARG A 109 -5.97 0.06 -3.16
CA ARG A 109 -7.15 -0.15 -2.28
C ARG A 109 -7.00 0.39 -0.86
N GLU A 110 -5.79 0.39 -0.33
CA GLU A 110 -5.49 0.79 1.06
C GLU A 110 -5.08 2.27 1.16
N ILE A 111 -4.67 2.87 0.04
CA ILE A 111 -4.41 4.31 -0.10
C ILE A 111 -5.66 5.07 -0.58
N MET A 112 -6.65 4.38 -1.18
CA MET A 112 -7.86 5.00 -1.73
C MET A 112 -8.50 5.99 -0.73
N PRO A 113 -9.00 7.14 -1.23
CA PRO A 113 -9.35 8.27 -0.40
C PRO A 113 -10.38 7.88 0.66
N VAL A 114 -10.09 8.36 1.87
CA VAL A 114 -11.03 8.44 2.98
C VAL A 114 -12.32 9.05 2.44
N THR A 115 -13.44 8.36 2.64
CA THR A 115 -14.77 8.88 2.34
C THR A 115 -14.88 10.30 2.87
N LEU A 116 -15.24 11.26 2.02
CA LEU A 116 -15.41 12.65 2.43
C LEU A 116 -16.45 12.68 3.56
N PRO A 117 -16.23 13.46 4.62
CA PRO A 117 -17.12 13.47 5.77
C PRO A 117 -18.51 13.94 5.33
N VAL A 118 -19.50 13.07 5.54
CA VAL A 118 -20.91 13.39 5.36
C VAL A 118 -21.57 13.33 6.75
N PRO A 119 -22.42 14.31 7.13
CA PRO A 119 -23.14 14.25 8.40
C PRO A 119 -23.98 12.97 8.54
N ASP A 120 -23.95 12.31 9.69
CA ASP A 120 -24.69 11.05 9.96
C ASP A 120 -26.22 11.19 9.87
N TYR A 121 -26.74 12.42 9.96
CA TYR A 121 -28.16 12.72 9.95
C TYR A 121 -28.67 13.10 8.56
N ILE A 122 -28.70 12.13 7.65
CA ILE A 122 -29.32 12.29 6.33
C ILE A 122 -30.37 11.20 6.12
N VAL A 123 -31.56 11.48 6.60
CA VAL A 123 -32.75 10.73 6.21
C VAL A 123 -33.26 11.33 4.90
N GLY A 124 -33.32 10.51 3.83
CA GLY A 124 -34.09 10.89 2.62
C GLY A 124 -33.32 11.15 1.31
N PHE A 125 -32.02 10.86 1.20
CA PHE A 125 -31.30 10.94 -0.08
C PHE A 125 -31.15 9.61 -0.85
N LYS A 126 -31.73 8.50 -0.35
CA LYS A 126 -31.56 7.18 -1.00
C LYS A 126 -32.03 7.18 -2.45
N TYR A 127 -33.17 7.80 -2.74
CA TYR A 127 -33.76 7.87 -4.08
C TYR A 127 -32.98 8.82 -5.01
N GLN A 128 -32.65 10.02 -4.53
CA GLN A 128 -31.89 11.03 -5.26
C GLN A 128 -30.49 10.52 -5.60
N LYS A 129 -29.87 9.79 -4.67
CA LYS A 129 -28.58 9.13 -4.87
C LYS A 129 -28.65 8.11 -5.99
N GLN A 130 -29.67 7.25 -6.01
CA GLN A 130 -29.88 6.29 -7.10
C GLN A 130 -30.06 6.99 -8.44
N ILE A 131 -30.85 8.07 -8.51
CA ILE A 131 -31.01 8.85 -9.74
C ILE A 131 -29.67 9.39 -10.24
N VAL A 132 -28.91 10.08 -9.38
CA VAL A 132 -27.65 10.70 -9.80
C VAL A 132 -26.63 9.62 -10.20
N THR A 133 -26.53 8.51 -9.47
CA THR A 133 -25.65 7.39 -9.84
C THR A 133 -26.06 6.75 -11.18
N SER A 134 -27.36 6.56 -11.42
CA SER A 134 -27.85 6.06 -12.71
C SER A 134 -27.60 7.03 -13.87
N LEU A 135 -27.70 8.34 -13.64
CA LEU A 135 -27.38 9.37 -14.64
C LEU A 135 -25.89 9.44 -14.97
N LEU A 136 -25.03 9.20 -13.97
CA LEU A 136 -23.58 9.14 -14.16
C LEU A 136 -23.15 7.88 -14.92
N ASN A 137 -23.90 6.78 -14.76
CA ASN A 137 -23.73 5.53 -15.49
C ASN A 137 -22.26 5.06 -15.56
N VAL A 138 -21.55 5.16 -14.43
CA VAL A 138 -20.10 4.96 -14.33
C VAL A 138 -19.70 3.56 -14.78
N GLY A 139 -18.77 3.48 -15.73
CA GLY A 139 -18.21 2.22 -16.24
C GLY A 139 -19.06 1.50 -17.30
N SER A 140 -20.12 2.13 -17.82
CA SER A 140 -21.01 1.53 -18.83
C SER A 140 -20.58 1.77 -20.28
N ASP A 141 -19.91 2.89 -20.56
CA ASP A 141 -19.34 3.24 -21.85
C ASP A 141 -18.17 4.24 -21.68
N ASP A 142 -17.47 4.52 -22.78
CA ASP A 142 -16.28 5.38 -22.80
C ASP A 142 -16.63 6.88 -22.98
N ARG A 143 -17.87 7.29 -22.69
CA ARG A 143 -18.34 8.67 -22.88
C ARG A 143 -18.29 9.46 -21.58
N PHE A 144 -17.94 10.74 -21.70
CA PHE A 144 -17.96 11.69 -20.60
C PHE A 144 -19.40 12.07 -20.23
N HIS A 145 -19.80 11.79 -19.00
CA HIS A 145 -21.10 12.15 -18.45
C HIS A 145 -20.95 13.31 -17.46
N MET A 146 -21.70 14.40 -17.67
CA MET A 146 -21.77 15.53 -16.73
C MET A 146 -23.16 15.62 -16.14
N VAL A 147 -23.27 15.61 -14.81
CA VAL A 147 -24.54 15.74 -14.08
C VAL A 147 -24.53 16.99 -13.23
N GLY A 148 -25.50 17.89 -13.47
CA GLY A 148 -25.72 19.08 -12.66
C GLY A 148 -26.80 18.86 -11.61
N ILE A 149 -26.53 19.24 -10.36
CA ILE A 149 -27.51 19.22 -9.26
C ILE A 149 -27.93 20.65 -8.95
N HIS A 150 -29.21 20.99 -9.14
CA HIS A 150 -29.75 22.33 -8.91
C HIS A 150 -30.95 22.31 -7.95
N GLY A 151 -31.28 23.48 -7.38
CA GLY A 151 -32.36 23.62 -6.39
C GLY A 151 -32.12 24.74 -5.38
N ILE A 152 -33.07 24.94 -4.48
CA ILE A 152 -33.08 26.01 -3.48
C ILE A 152 -31.82 25.95 -2.57
N GLY A 153 -31.40 27.10 -2.04
CA GLY A 153 -30.33 27.18 -1.05
C GLY A 153 -30.62 26.31 0.18
N GLY A 154 -29.59 25.67 0.74
CA GLY A 154 -29.73 24.86 1.97
C GLY A 154 -30.33 23.45 1.82
N ILE A 155 -30.82 23.06 0.63
CA ILE A 155 -31.49 21.75 0.42
C ILE A 155 -30.54 20.53 0.44
N GLY A 156 -29.24 20.73 0.64
CA GLY A 156 -28.25 19.63 0.71
C GLY A 156 -27.66 19.16 -0.62
N LYS A 157 -27.63 20.01 -1.67
CA LYS A 157 -27.03 19.66 -2.99
C LYS A 157 -25.58 19.20 -2.89
N THR A 158 -24.75 19.95 -2.17
CA THR A 158 -23.34 19.61 -1.93
C THR A 158 -23.23 18.28 -1.19
N THR A 159 -24.10 18.06 -0.21
CA THR A 159 -24.15 16.83 0.57
C THR A 159 -24.51 15.62 -0.29
N LEU A 160 -25.48 15.76 -1.20
CA LEU A 160 -25.83 14.72 -2.17
C LEU A 160 -24.66 14.42 -3.12
N ALA A 161 -23.94 15.45 -3.59
CA ALA A 161 -22.75 15.26 -4.43
C ALA A 161 -21.63 14.51 -3.69
N LEU A 162 -21.38 14.83 -2.42
CA LEU A 162 -20.40 14.14 -1.58
C LEU A 162 -20.77 12.67 -1.35
N GLU A 163 -22.05 12.38 -1.11
CA GLU A 163 -22.58 11.02 -0.96
C GLU A 163 -22.40 10.18 -2.23
N VAL A 164 -22.75 10.75 -3.39
CA VAL A 164 -22.57 10.09 -4.68
C VAL A 164 -21.08 9.87 -4.96
N TYR A 165 -20.24 10.88 -4.72
CA TYR A 165 -18.78 10.76 -4.84
C TYR A 165 -18.26 9.59 -4.01
N ASN A 166 -18.62 9.51 -2.72
CA ASN A 166 -18.17 8.45 -1.83
C ASN A 166 -18.60 7.05 -2.29
N LEU A 167 -19.71 6.92 -3.03
CA LEU A 167 -20.12 5.64 -3.62
C LEU A 167 -19.28 5.25 -4.83
N ILE A 168 -19.00 6.21 -5.72
CA ILE A 168 -18.44 5.92 -7.05
C ILE A 168 -16.94 6.13 -7.13
N VAL A 169 -16.30 6.84 -6.18
CA VAL A 169 -14.87 7.17 -6.22
C VAL A 169 -13.98 5.95 -6.40
N ARG A 170 -14.42 4.77 -5.95
CA ARG A 170 -13.69 3.50 -6.09
C ARG A 170 -13.77 2.87 -7.48
N GLN A 171 -14.65 3.36 -8.34
CA GLN A 171 -14.83 2.89 -9.72
C GLN A 171 -13.94 3.65 -10.71
N PHE A 172 -13.27 4.72 -10.26
CA PHE A 172 -12.34 5.48 -11.08
C PHE A 172 -10.90 5.05 -10.77
N GLU A 173 -10.09 4.93 -11.82
CA GLU A 173 -8.65 4.78 -11.67
C GLU A 173 -8.06 6.10 -11.15
N VAL A 174 -7.31 6.02 -10.06
CA VAL A 174 -6.55 7.17 -9.58
C VAL A 174 -5.20 7.13 -10.27
N GLU A 175 -5.05 7.91 -11.34
CA GLU A 175 -3.71 8.21 -11.86
C GLU A 175 -2.94 8.97 -10.78
N SER A 176 -1.93 8.31 -10.21
CA SER A 176 -0.98 8.95 -9.33
C SER A 176 -0.13 9.88 -10.19
N SER A 177 -0.45 11.18 -10.19
CA SER A 177 0.32 12.17 -10.95
C SER A 177 1.74 12.29 -10.37
N SER A 178 2.68 11.48 -10.86
CA SER A 178 4.09 11.87 -10.90
C SER A 178 4.28 12.79 -12.12
N GLN A 179 4.32 14.10 -11.86
CA GLN A 179 4.43 15.14 -12.89
C GLN A 179 5.70 15.01 -13.73
N LEU A 180 5.59 15.37 -15.01
CA LEU A 180 6.21 16.56 -15.65
C LEU A 180 6.68 16.21 -17.07
N GLY A 181 6.15 16.94 -18.06
CA GLY A 181 6.33 16.63 -19.46
C GLY A 181 7.75 16.84 -20.01
N THR A 182 8.02 16.16 -21.11
CA THR A 182 8.87 16.64 -22.21
C THR A 182 8.32 16.13 -23.55
N LYS A 183 8.47 17.00 -24.55
CA LYS A 183 7.94 16.98 -25.92
C LYS A 183 8.45 15.82 -26.80
N GLY A 184 7.70 15.58 -27.90
CA GLY A 184 8.16 14.98 -29.17
C GLY A 184 7.22 13.85 -29.61
N CYS A 185 6.50 13.90 -30.73
CA CYS A 185 6.57 14.67 -31.98
C CYS A 185 5.17 15.19 -32.33
#